data_AF-A0A355EVB8-F1
#
_entry.id   AF-A0A355EVB8-F1
#
_cell.length_a   1.000
_cell.length_b   1.000
_cell.length_c   1.000
_cell.angle_alpha   90.00
_cell.angle_beta   90.00
_cell.angle_gamma   90.00
#
_symmetry.space_group_name_H-M   'P 1'
#
loop_
_entity.id
_entity.type
_entity.pdbx_description
1 polymer ?
#
loop_
_entity_poly.entity_id
_entity_poly.type
_entity_poly.pdbx_seq_one_letter_code
_entity_poly.pdbx_strand_id
1 'polypeptide(L)'
;MEQVIEGFRLSPQQERLWASLRNAAGSWHARAVVALAGDLDGASLRSALQRVVDHHEILRTTFRTLAGRPAPVQVVGDAAVVAWEEAADLDGGDREAVTAELLRRAAGETGRIVTVEEHPVRGGLGGAVAEALGDEHPVPLCILGLPDGGYGAQGPRAELLGRCGLDAAGIAAAARRMLEWRAA
;
A
#
# COMPACT_ATOMS: atom_id res chain seq x y z
N MET A 1 17.46 9.05 -33.70
CA MET A 1 18.41 9.48 -32.65
C MET A 1 18.38 8.41 -31.58
N GLU A 2 19.48 7.67 -31.42
CA GLU A 2 19.57 6.53 -30.53
C GLU A 2 19.78 7.03 -29.09
N GLN A 3 18.79 6.86 -28.21
CA GLN A 3 18.91 7.26 -26.81
C GLN A 3 19.81 6.24 -26.09
N VAL A 4 21.01 6.67 -25.73
CA VAL A 4 21.88 5.89 -24.85
C VAL A 4 21.27 5.93 -23.45
N ILE A 5 20.83 4.78 -22.96
CA ILE A 5 20.27 4.61 -21.61
C ILE A 5 21.35 3.97 -20.75
N GLU A 6 21.87 4.72 -19.79
CA GLU A 6 22.70 4.16 -18.73
C GLU A 6 21.79 3.55 -17.65
N GLY A 7 22.02 2.29 -17.32
CA GLY A 7 21.13 1.57 -16.41
C GLY A 7 21.75 0.34 -15.79
N PHE A 8 21.27 0.02 -14.60
CA PHE A 8 21.76 -1.09 -13.77
C PHE A 8 20.93 -2.35 -13.98
N ARG A 9 21.53 -3.51 -13.76
CA ARG A 9 20.77 -4.78 -13.70
C ARG A 9 19.87 -4.78 -12.47
N LEU A 10 18.75 -5.49 -12.54
CA LEU A 10 17.90 -5.71 -11.37
C LEU A 10 18.66 -6.55 -10.32
N SER A 11 18.38 -6.31 -9.05
CA SER A 11 18.79 -7.23 -7.99
C SER A 11 17.99 -8.53 -8.06
N PRO A 12 18.46 -9.65 -7.48
CA PRO A 12 17.73 -10.92 -7.49
C PRO A 12 16.31 -10.82 -6.90
N GLN A 13 16.08 -9.92 -5.94
CA GLN A 13 14.75 -9.68 -5.37
C GLN A 13 13.84 -8.93 -6.36
N GLN A 14 14.38 -7.92 -7.06
CA GLN A 14 13.65 -7.17 -8.08
C GLN A 14 13.32 -8.04 -9.30
N GLU A 15 14.23 -8.92 -9.73
CA GLU A 15 13.94 -9.87 -10.82
C GLU A 15 12.79 -10.81 -10.48
N ARG A 16 12.75 -11.31 -9.23
CA ARG A 16 11.62 -12.15 -8.76
C ARG A 16 10.31 -11.37 -8.73
N LEU A 17 10.33 -10.13 -8.22
CA LEU A 17 9.14 -9.28 -8.20
C LEU A 17 8.66 -8.93 -9.62
N TRP A 18 9.60 -8.63 -10.54
CA TRP A 18 9.29 -8.37 -11.94
C TRP A 18 8.68 -9.58 -12.64
N ALA A 19 9.21 -10.78 -12.40
CA ALA A 19 8.63 -12.01 -12.92
C ALA A 19 7.20 -12.24 -12.40
N SER A 20 6.91 -11.87 -11.15
CA SER A 20 5.55 -11.89 -10.59
C SER A 20 4.64 -10.86 -11.25
N LEU A 21 5.10 -9.61 -11.44
CA LEU A 21 4.35 -8.54 -12.11
C LEU A 21 3.90 -8.92 -13.52
N ARG A 22 4.77 -9.56 -14.30
CA ARG A 22 4.44 -9.97 -15.68
C ARG A 22 3.26 -10.93 -15.79
N ASN A 23 2.98 -11.67 -14.72
CA ASN A 23 1.91 -12.66 -14.66
C ASN A 23 0.72 -12.18 -13.80
N ALA A 24 0.81 -11.01 -13.18
CA ALA A 24 -0.25 -10.43 -12.37
C ALA A 24 -1.18 -9.59 -13.24
N ALA A 25 -2.47 -9.56 -12.91
CA ALA A 25 -3.46 -8.71 -13.57
C ALA A 25 -3.36 -7.22 -13.15
N GLY A 26 -2.34 -6.81 -12.38
CA GLY A 26 -2.21 -5.46 -11.84
C GLY A 26 -0.80 -5.13 -11.35
N SER A 27 -0.59 -3.86 -10.96
CA SER A 27 0.67 -3.34 -10.43
C SER A 27 0.74 -3.44 -8.91
N TRP A 28 1.93 -3.74 -8.36
CA TRP A 28 2.18 -3.72 -6.92
C TRP A 28 2.43 -2.28 -6.46
N HIS A 29 1.51 -1.72 -5.68
CA HIS A 29 1.68 -0.39 -5.07
C HIS A 29 1.72 -0.53 -3.54
N ALA A 30 2.64 0.18 -2.90
CA ALA A 30 2.56 0.46 -1.47
C ALA A 30 1.88 1.83 -1.30
N ARG A 31 0.81 1.90 -0.50
CA ARG A 31 0.11 3.14 -0.19
C ARG A 31 0.07 3.32 1.33
N ALA A 32 0.19 4.55 1.78
CA ALA A 32 0.04 4.93 3.17
C ALA A 32 -0.86 6.17 3.24
N VAL A 33 -1.72 6.20 4.25
CA VAL A 33 -2.52 7.37 4.61
C VAL A 33 -2.06 7.81 5.99
N VAL A 34 -1.70 9.08 6.13
CA VAL A 34 -1.15 9.65 7.37
C VAL A 34 -2.02 10.83 7.78
N ALA A 35 -2.49 10.80 9.03
CA ALA A 35 -3.18 11.94 9.63
C ALA A 35 -2.16 12.85 10.30
N LEU A 36 -2.13 14.12 9.91
CA LEU A 36 -1.32 15.16 10.55
C LEU A 36 -2.23 16.06 11.39
N ALA A 37 -1.81 16.39 12.60
CA ALA A 37 -2.56 17.23 13.52
C ALA A 37 -1.95 18.63 13.61
N GLY A 38 -2.80 19.66 13.68
CA GLY A 38 -2.41 21.07 13.75
C GLY A 38 -2.46 21.78 12.39
N ASP A 39 -1.95 23.00 12.37
CA ASP A 39 -1.95 23.84 11.16
C ASP A 39 -0.93 23.29 10.16
N LEU A 40 -1.42 22.83 9.01
CA LEU A 40 -0.59 22.28 7.95
C LEU A 40 -0.38 23.31 6.85
N ASP A 41 0.87 23.75 6.66
CA ASP A 41 1.26 24.47 5.45
C ASP A 41 1.53 23.47 4.31
N GLY A 42 0.56 23.34 3.40
CA GLY A 42 0.64 22.44 2.25
C GLY A 42 1.83 22.72 1.34
N ALA A 43 2.25 23.99 1.20
CA ALA A 43 3.41 24.35 0.38
C ALA A 43 4.71 23.84 1.00
N SER A 44 4.86 24.00 2.32
CA SER A 44 6.00 23.44 3.06
C SER A 44 6.04 21.92 3.01
N LEU A 45 4.89 21.24 3.15
CA LEU A 45 4.83 19.77 3.05
C LEU A 45 5.25 19.29 1.65
N ARG A 46 4.72 19.92 0.60
CA ARG A 46 5.08 19.59 -0.79
C ARG A 46 6.57 19.78 -1.05
N SER A 47 7.14 20.88 -0.58
CA SER A 47 8.58 21.15 -0.69
C SER A 47 9.42 20.12 0.08
N ALA A 48 9.00 19.74 1.28
CA ALA A 48 9.67 18.70 2.05
C ALA A 48 9.66 17.35 1.33
N LEU A 49 8.53 16.93 0.77
CA LEU A 49 8.42 15.69 0.00
C LEU A 49 9.28 15.71 -1.26
N GLN A 50 9.31 16.84 -1.97
CA GLN A 50 10.17 17.00 -3.15
C GLN A 50 11.65 16.83 -2.78
N ARG A 51 12.11 17.44 -1.67
CA ARG A 51 13.50 17.26 -1.19
C ARG A 51 13.84 15.80 -0.88
N VAL A 52 12.88 15.03 -0.36
CA VAL A 52 13.06 13.58 -0.12
C VAL A 52 13.23 12.84 -1.45
N VAL A 53 12.40 13.12 -2.45
CA VAL A 53 12.53 12.54 -3.80
C VAL A 53 13.86 12.90 -4.46
N ASP A 54 14.27 14.16 -4.36
CA ASP A 54 15.54 14.63 -4.94
C ASP A 54 16.73 13.91 -4.30
N HIS A 55 16.70 13.76 -2.97
CA HIS A 55 17.77 13.15 -2.19
C HIS A 55 17.90 11.63 -2.41
N HIS A 56 16.80 10.91 -2.62
CA HIS A 56 16.82 9.45 -2.70
C HIS A 56 16.67 8.93 -4.14
N GLU A 57 17.77 8.39 -4.69
CA GLU A 57 17.82 7.83 -6.06
C GLU A 57 16.74 6.77 -6.34
N ILE A 58 16.39 5.95 -5.35
CA ILE A 58 15.38 4.90 -5.49
C ILE A 58 14.00 5.48 -5.84
N LEU A 59 13.67 6.68 -5.38
CA LEU A 59 12.41 7.37 -5.69
C LEU A 59 12.39 7.97 -7.09
N ARG A 60 13.56 8.07 -7.75
CA ARG A 60 13.73 8.53 -9.14
C ARG A 60 14.00 7.37 -10.11
N THR A 61 13.93 6.13 -9.64
CA THR A 61 14.29 4.95 -10.43
C THR A 61 13.08 4.41 -11.18
N THR A 62 13.23 4.20 -12.50
CA THR A 62 12.23 3.56 -13.36
C THR A 62 12.77 2.27 -13.96
N PHE A 63 11.88 1.36 -14.35
CA PHE A 63 12.24 0.08 -14.99
C PHE A 63 11.88 0.12 -16.46
N ARG A 64 12.89 0.01 -17.34
CA ARG A 64 12.70 0.10 -18.80
C ARG A 64 12.98 -1.23 -19.47
N THR A 65 12.02 -1.71 -20.26
CA THR A 65 12.21 -2.84 -21.17
C THR A 65 12.92 -2.36 -22.44
N LEU A 66 14.02 -3.02 -22.80
CA LEU A 66 14.79 -2.71 -24.01
C LEU A 66 14.61 -3.82 -25.04
N ALA A 67 14.55 -3.46 -26.32
CA ALA A 67 14.43 -4.44 -27.40
C ALA A 67 15.58 -5.46 -27.36
N GLY A 68 15.25 -6.75 -27.46
CA GLY A 68 16.22 -7.84 -27.40
C GLY A 68 16.71 -8.21 -25.98
N ARG A 69 16.22 -7.57 -24.92
CA ARG A 69 16.52 -7.98 -23.53
C ARG A 69 15.32 -8.68 -22.86
N PRO A 70 15.54 -9.81 -22.17
CA PRO A 70 14.47 -10.56 -21.51
C PRO A 70 14.00 -9.91 -20.20
N ALA A 71 14.86 -9.14 -19.54
CA ALA A 71 14.57 -8.42 -18.31
C ALA A 71 14.78 -6.91 -18.49
N PRO A 72 14.02 -6.05 -17.79
CA PRO A 72 14.21 -4.60 -17.84
C PRO A 72 15.54 -4.20 -17.23
N VAL A 73 15.89 -2.93 -17.36
CA VAL A 73 17.01 -2.29 -16.65
C VAL A 73 16.48 -1.22 -15.71
N GLN A 74 17.19 -1.01 -14.60
CA GLN A 74 16.94 0.09 -13.68
C GLN A 74 17.57 1.36 -14.26
N VAL A 75 16.78 2.42 -14.38
CA VAL A 75 17.24 3.72 -14.88
C VAL A 75 16.92 4.77 -13.82
N VAL A 76 17.96 5.35 -13.24
CA VAL A 76 17.83 6.47 -12.30
C VAL A 76 17.66 7.74 -13.12
N GLY A 77 16.50 8.39 -13.02
CA GLY A 77 16.28 9.67 -13.68
C GLY A 77 16.93 10.81 -12.90
N ASP A 78 17.43 11.84 -13.59
CA ASP A 78 18.08 12.99 -12.95
C ASP A 78 17.15 13.72 -11.97
N ALA A 79 15.86 13.77 -12.28
CA ALA A 79 14.83 14.34 -11.43
C ALA A 79 13.53 13.54 -11.54
N ALA A 80 12.74 13.56 -10.47
CA ALA A 80 11.33 13.14 -10.49
C ALA A 80 10.50 14.18 -9.74
N VAL A 81 9.30 14.45 -10.22
CA VAL A 81 8.38 15.39 -9.58
C VAL A 81 7.41 14.61 -8.71
N VAL A 82 7.20 15.07 -7.47
CA VAL A 82 6.14 14.55 -6.62
C VAL A 82 4.78 14.86 -7.27
N ALA A 83 4.09 13.82 -7.73
CA ALA A 83 2.70 13.93 -8.13
C ALA A 83 1.88 14.35 -6.91
N TRP A 84 1.08 15.39 -7.06
CA TRP A 84 0.42 16.06 -5.96
C TRP A 84 -0.98 16.48 -6.39
N GLU A 85 -1.96 16.04 -5.62
CA GLU A 85 -3.36 16.40 -5.77
C GLU A 85 -3.86 16.89 -4.42
N GLU A 86 -4.42 18.09 -4.38
CA GLU A 86 -5.11 18.62 -3.21
C GLU A 86 -6.59 18.34 -3.40
N ALA A 87 -7.19 17.56 -2.49
CA ALA A 87 -8.63 17.55 -2.37
C ALA A 87 -9.07 18.94 -1.91
N ALA A 88 -10.12 19.49 -2.52
CA ALA A 88 -10.66 20.79 -2.15
C ALA A 88 -10.89 20.86 -0.63
N ASP A 89 -10.63 22.03 -0.06
CA ASP A 89 -10.72 22.30 1.37
C ASP A 89 -11.98 21.69 1.95
N LEU A 90 -11.81 20.65 2.75
CA LEU A 90 -12.89 20.04 3.51
C LEU A 90 -13.00 20.78 4.83
N ASP A 91 -13.13 22.10 4.73
CA ASP A 91 -13.40 22.95 5.88
C ASP A 91 -14.79 22.55 6.40
N GLY A 92 -14.81 21.88 7.56
CA GLY A 92 -16.00 21.22 8.10
C GLY A 92 -16.42 19.92 7.40
N GLY A 93 -15.59 19.39 6.50
CA GLY A 93 -15.85 18.11 5.85
C GLY A 93 -15.57 16.93 6.79
N ASP A 94 -16.47 15.97 6.75
CA ASP A 94 -16.40 14.78 7.58
C ASP A 94 -15.14 13.96 7.26
N ARG A 95 -14.22 13.86 8.22
CA ARG A 95 -12.98 13.05 8.10
C ARG A 95 -13.31 11.59 7.78
N GLU A 96 -14.47 11.11 8.22
CA GLU A 96 -14.96 9.77 7.91
C GLU A 96 -15.32 9.66 6.42
N ALA A 97 -15.95 10.68 5.83
CA ALA A 97 -16.28 10.71 4.41
C ALA A 97 -15.03 10.68 3.49
N VAL A 98 -13.96 11.39 3.87
CA VAL A 98 -12.66 11.34 3.14
C VAL A 98 -12.05 9.96 3.21
N THR A 99 -12.04 9.40 4.42
CA THR A 99 -11.48 8.08 4.67
C THR A 99 -12.25 7.03 3.88
N ALA A 100 -13.58 7.10 3.89
CA ALA A 100 -14.44 6.22 3.11
C ALA A 100 -14.19 6.34 1.61
N GLU A 101 -14.02 7.55 1.08
CA GLU A 101 -13.71 7.75 -0.34
C GLU A 101 -12.36 7.14 -0.74
N LEU A 102 -11.33 7.32 0.09
CA LEU A 102 -10.01 6.71 -0.14
C LEU A 102 -10.09 5.18 -0.07
N LEU A 103 -10.86 4.63 0.87
CA LEU A 103 -11.11 3.19 0.98
C LEU A 103 -11.83 2.64 -0.24
N ARG A 104 -12.87 3.33 -0.74
CA ARG A 104 -13.59 2.96 -1.97
C ARG A 104 -12.68 2.98 -3.20
N ARG A 105 -11.86 4.02 -3.36
CA ARG A 105 -10.87 4.08 -4.45
C ARG A 105 -9.90 2.91 -4.38
N ALA A 106 -9.35 2.62 -3.20
CA ALA A 106 -8.47 1.48 -3.01
C ALA A 106 -9.18 0.15 -3.34
N ALA A 107 -10.40 -0.06 -2.85
CA ALA A 107 -11.22 -1.23 -3.16
C ALA A 107 -11.49 -1.38 -4.66
N GLY A 108 -11.74 -0.29 -5.39
CA GLY A 108 -11.98 -0.33 -6.84
C GLY A 108 -10.76 -0.74 -7.64
N GLU A 109 -9.59 -0.28 -7.22
CA GLU A 109 -8.33 -0.62 -7.90
C GLU A 109 -7.86 -2.04 -7.59
N THR A 110 -8.01 -2.50 -6.34
CA THR A 110 -7.48 -3.80 -5.90
C THR A 110 -8.50 -4.93 -6.00
N GLY A 111 -9.79 -4.59 -6.00
CA GLY A 111 -10.92 -5.51 -5.94
C GLY A 111 -11.03 -6.31 -4.64
N ARG A 112 -10.15 -6.09 -3.66
CA ARG A 112 -10.02 -6.88 -2.41
C ARG A 112 -9.26 -6.08 -1.36
N ILE A 113 -9.61 -6.26 -0.09
CA ILE A 113 -8.95 -5.57 1.04
C ILE A 113 -8.51 -6.55 2.12
N VAL A 114 -7.33 -6.30 2.68
CA VAL A 114 -6.85 -6.89 3.93
C VAL A 114 -6.65 -5.75 4.92
N THR A 115 -7.31 -5.80 6.07
CA THR A 115 -7.02 -4.90 7.19
C THR A 115 -6.13 -5.61 8.20
N VAL A 116 -5.23 -4.86 8.81
CA VAL A 116 -4.31 -5.36 9.84
C VAL A 116 -4.35 -4.39 11.00
N GLU A 117 -4.72 -4.85 12.17
CA GLU A 117 -4.79 -4.04 13.38
C GLU A 117 -4.27 -4.81 14.59
N GLU A 118 -3.61 -4.09 15.51
CA GLU A 118 -3.21 -4.65 16.81
C GLU A 118 -4.29 -4.41 17.88
N HIS A 119 -5.56 -4.49 17.46
CA HIS A 119 -6.76 -4.34 18.28
C HIS A 119 -7.71 -5.53 18.06
N PRO A 120 -8.68 -5.75 18.95
CA PRO A 120 -9.73 -6.74 18.71
C PRO A 120 -10.43 -6.53 17.37
N VAL A 121 -10.64 -7.62 16.63
CA VAL A 121 -11.30 -7.58 15.31
C VAL A 121 -12.72 -6.98 15.39
N ARG A 122 -13.47 -7.27 16.45
CA ARG A 122 -14.82 -6.71 16.62
C ARG A 122 -14.77 -5.27 17.09
N GLY A 123 -15.44 -4.39 16.34
CA GLY A 123 -15.49 -2.95 16.61
C GLY A 123 -14.17 -2.24 16.32
N GLY A 124 -13.20 -2.92 15.70
CA GLY A 124 -11.92 -2.36 15.28
C GLY A 124 -11.96 -1.70 13.90
N LEU A 125 -10.77 -1.36 13.40
CA LEU A 125 -10.52 -0.79 12.08
C LEU A 125 -11.15 -1.63 10.97
N GLY A 126 -11.06 -2.96 11.06
CA GLY A 126 -11.67 -3.84 10.05
C GLY A 126 -13.18 -3.67 9.93
N GLY A 127 -13.86 -3.42 11.05
CA GLY A 127 -15.30 -3.13 11.07
C GLY A 127 -15.62 -1.79 10.43
N ALA A 128 -14.87 -0.73 10.77
CA ALA A 128 -15.04 0.58 10.17
C ALA A 128 -14.78 0.57 8.65
N VAL A 129 -13.79 -0.20 8.20
CA VAL A 129 -13.54 -0.40 6.76
C VAL A 129 -14.69 -1.16 6.09
N ALA A 130 -15.22 -2.20 6.73
CA ALA A 130 -16.38 -2.92 6.21
C ALA A 130 -17.60 -2.00 6.07
N GLU A 131 -17.85 -1.15 7.07
CA GLU A 131 -18.93 -0.16 7.07
C GLU A 131 -18.76 0.87 5.96
N ALA A 132 -17.55 1.43 5.82
CA ALA A 132 -17.25 2.44 4.80
C ALA A 132 -17.35 1.92 3.37
N LEU A 133 -17.08 0.63 3.15
CA LEU A 133 -17.21 0.00 1.83
C LEU A 133 -18.65 -0.42 1.55
N GLY A 134 -19.33 -0.96 2.56
CA GLY A 134 -20.77 -1.21 2.63
C GLY A 134 -21.44 -1.62 1.31
N ASP A 135 -22.62 -1.05 1.09
CA ASP A 135 -23.41 -1.28 -0.13
C ASP A 135 -22.84 -0.55 -1.36
N GLU A 136 -22.04 0.49 -1.15
CA GLU A 136 -21.53 1.35 -2.23
C GLU A 136 -20.42 0.67 -3.03
N HIS A 137 -19.55 -0.09 -2.38
CA HIS A 137 -18.41 -0.72 -3.04
C HIS A 137 -17.94 -2.01 -2.36
N PRO A 138 -18.80 -3.05 -2.31
CA PRO A 138 -18.49 -4.29 -1.62
C PRO A 138 -17.36 -5.04 -2.33
N VAL A 139 -16.28 -5.29 -1.59
CA VAL A 139 -15.18 -6.15 -2.03
C VAL A 139 -14.88 -7.20 -0.97
N PRO A 140 -14.33 -8.36 -1.36
CA PRO A 140 -13.81 -9.34 -0.40
C PRO A 140 -12.88 -8.66 0.60
N LEU A 141 -13.18 -8.84 1.88
CA LEU A 141 -12.48 -8.24 3.01
C LEU A 141 -11.95 -9.33 3.94
N CYS A 142 -10.66 -9.28 4.27
CA CYS A 142 -10.06 -10.11 5.32
C CYS A 142 -9.56 -9.20 6.44
N ILE A 143 -10.06 -9.40 7.66
CA ILE A 143 -9.66 -8.64 8.84
C ILE A 143 -8.67 -9.48 9.64
N LEU A 144 -7.45 -8.98 9.78
CA LEU A 144 -6.46 -9.49 10.73
C LEU A 144 -6.42 -8.59 11.95
N GLY A 145 -6.70 -9.17 13.10
CA GLY A 145 -6.63 -8.47 14.37
C GLY A 145 -6.49 -9.43 15.53
N LEU A 146 -6.50 -8.89 16.74
CA LEU A 146 -6.48 -9.70 17.95
C LEU A 146 -7.82 -10.45 18.11
N PRO A 147 -7.80 -11.71 18.56
CA PRO A 147 -9.01 -12.47 18.79
C PRO A 147 -9.82 -11.89 19.95
N ASP A 148 -11.15 -11.95 19.84
CA ASP A 148 -12.05 -11.49 20.90
C ASP A 148 -11.82 -12.28 22.18
N GLY A 149 -11.73 -11.58 23.32
CA GLY A 149 -11.53 -12.17 24.64
C GLY A 149 -10.11 -12.71 24.91
N GLY A 150 -9.15 -12.46 24.02
CA GLY A 150 -7.81 -13.04 24.05
C GLY A 150 -6.73 -12.20 24.73
N TYR A 151 -6.94 -11.69 25.95
CA TYR A 151 -5.86 -11.05 26.73
C TYR A 151 -5.09 -12.03 27.65
N GLY A 152 -5.30 -13.33 27.51
CA GLY A 152 -4.76 -14.34 28.44
C GLY A 152 -3.33 -14.82 28.15
N ALA A 153 -2.75 -14.49 27.01
CA ALA A 153 -1.43 -15.00 26.62
C ALA A 153 -0.32 -14.06 27.09
N GLN A 154 0.62 -14.60 27.87
CA GLN A 154 1.83 -13.91 28.32
C GLN A 154 3.01 -14.35 27.47
N GLY A 155 3.86 -13.42 27.06
CA GLY A 155 5.05 -13.71 26.26
C GLY A 155 5.60 -12.49 25.52
N PRO A 156 6.70 -12.65 24.78
CA PRO A 156 7.24 -11.58 23.93
C PRO A 156 6.21 -11.11 22.90
N ARG A 157 6.08 -9.79 22.73
CA ARG A 157 5.12 -9.17 21.80
C ARG A 157 5.14 -9.79 20.40
N ALA A 158 6.33 -10.03 19.84
CA ALA A 158 6.48 -10.62 18.51
C ALA A 158 5.88 -12.04 18.40
N GLU A 159 6.02 -12.85 19.45
CA GLU A 159 5.44 -14.20 19.50
C GLU A 159 3.91 -14.13 19.62
N LEU A 160 3.41 -13.24 20.47
CA LEU A 160 1.98 -13.02 20.63
C LEU A 160 1.32 -12.55 19.33
N LEU A 161 1.94 -11.61 18.62
CA LEU A 161 1.47 -11.14 17.32
C LEU A 161 1.55 -12.25 16.25
N GLY A 162 2.63 -13.02 16.22
CA GLY A 162 2.78 -14.14 15.28
C GLY A 162 1.70 -15.21 15.45
N ARG A 163 1.29 -15.51 16.69
CA ARG A 163 0.15 -16.42 16.98
C ARG A 163 -1.18 -15.92 16.42
N CYS A 164 -1.35 -14.61 16.27
CA CYS A 164 -2.53 -13.99 15.67
C CYS A 164 -2.37 -13.77 14.15
N GLY A 165 -1.24 -14.16 13.55
CA GLY A 165 -0.93 -13.87 12.15
C GLY A 165 -0.63 -12.39 11.87
N LEU A 166 -0.35 -11.59 12.92
CA LEU A 166 0.03 -10.18 12.85
C LEU A 166 1.55 -10.00 12.69
N ASP A 167 2.21 -10.99 12.08
CA ASP A 167 3.59 -10.90 11.64
C ASP A 167 3.67 -10.86 10.10
N ALA A 168 4.88 -10.66 9.56
CA ALA A 168 5.07 -10.54 8.12
C ALA A 168 4.61 -11.79 7.35
N ALA A 169 4.75 -12.99 7.93
CA ALA A 169 4.36 -14.25 7.30
C ALA A 169 2.83 -14.39 7.26
N GLY A 170 2.15 -14.08 8.37
CA GLY A 170 0.69 -14.11 8.49
C GLY A 170 0.00 -13.09 7.60
N ILE A 171 0.50 -11.86 7.56
CA ILE A 171 0.00 -10.81 6.66
C ILE A 171 0.15 -11.24 5.20
N ALA A 172 1.33 -11.76 4.81
CA ALA A 172 1.55 -12.25 3.45
C ALA A 172 0.65 -13.44 3.10
N ALA A 173 0.40 -14.35 4.05
CA ALA A 173 -0.52 -15.47 3.86
C ALA A 173 -1.96 -14.99 3.66
N ALA A 174 -2.42 -13.98 4.41
CA ALA A 174 -3.74 -13.39 4.23
C ALA A 174 -3.89 -12.74 2.86
N ALA A 175 -2.90 -11.94 2.44
CA ALA A 175 -2.90 -11.34 1.11
C ALA A 175 -2.97 -12.40 0.00
N ARG A 176 -2.19 -13.49 0.09
CA ARG A 176 -2.24 -14.59 -0.90
C ARG A 176 -3.60 -15.28 -0.94
N ARG A 177 -4.19 -15.61 0.21
CA ARG A 177 -5.54 -16.18 0.28
C ARG A 177 -6.57 -15.27 -0.39
N MET A 178 -6.44 -13.95 -0.19
CA MET A 178 -7.32 -12.99 -0.85
C MET A 178 -7.13 -13.01 -2.36
N LEU A 179 -5.89 -13.03 -2.86
CA LEU A 179 -5.63 -13.13 -4.31
C LEU A 179 -6.24 -14.38 -4.95
N GLU A 180 -6.28 -15.48 -4.21
CA GLU A 180 -6.89 -16.76 -4.63
C GLU A 180 -8.41 -16.82 -4.42
N TRP A 181 -8.99 -15.85 -3.68
CA TRP A 181 -10.41 -15.81 -3.37
C TRP A 181 -11.25 -15.72 -4.64
N ARG A 182 -12.27 -16.58 -4.70
CA ARG A 182 -13.28 -16.65 -5.77
C ARG A 182 -14.66 -16.59 -5.11
N ALA A 183 -15.56 -15.80 -5.69
CA ALA A 183 -16.97 -15.83 -5.33
C ALA A 183 -17.52 -17.24 -5.63
N ALA A 184 -18.26 -17.80 -4.68
CA ALA A 184 -18.96 -19.07 -4.84
C ALA A 184 -20.20 -18.91 -5.74
#